data_AF-A0A6L7GI95-F1
#
_entry.id   AF-A0A6L7GI95-F1
#
_cell.length_a   1.000
_cell.length_b   1.000
_cell.length_c   1.000
_cell.angle_alpha   90.00
_cell.angle_beta   90.00
_cell.angle_gamma   90.00
#
_symmetry.space_group_name_H-M   'P 1'
#
loop_
_entity.id
_entity.type
_entity.pdbx_description
1 polymer ?
#
loop_
_entity_poly.entity_id
_entity_poly.type
_entity_poly.pdbx_seq_one_letter_code
_entity_poly.pdbx_strand_id
1 'polypeptide(L)'
;MAVAVMAGVEAHAAADTSVLRAFPSLIEKTGGWKMELARNGVADLSAFMQPGLAALLAVNARGQDAQPAARALWQEFSKARDALLGLVPTADQP
;
A
#
# COMPACT_ATOMS: atom_id res chain seq x y z
N MET A 1 8.91 1.42 2.57
CA MET A 1 10.14 0.69 2.93
C MET A 1 10.25 0.45 4.43
N ALA A 2 10.17 1.45 5.32
CA ALA A 2 10.36 1.27 6.76
C ALA A 2 9.47 0.20 7.44
N VAL A 3 8.15 0.19 7.17
CA VAL A 3 7.23 -0.83 7.74
C VAL A 3 7.56 -2.24 7.23
N ALA A 4 7.86 -2.40 5.93
CA ALA A 4 8.26 -3.70 5.37
C ALA A 4 9.55 -4.24 6.01
N VAL A 5 10.54 -3.37 6.22
CA VAL A 5 11.78 -3.69 6.93
C VAL A 5 11.49 -4.12 8.37
N MET A 6 10.67 -3.35 9.10
CA MET A 6 10.25 -3.73 10.46
C MET A 6 9.42 -5.01 10.51
N ALA A 7 8.71 -5.34 9.44
CA ALA A 7 7.96 -6.58 9.32
C ALA A 7 8.88 -7.81 9.09
N GLY A 8 10.16 -7.59 8.79
CA GLY A 8 11.08 -8.65 8.33
C GLY A 8 10.69 -9.21 6.97
N VAL A 9 9.92 -8.44 6.19
CA VAL A 9 9.59 -8.79 4.82
C VAL A 9 10.72 -8.21 3.99
N GLU A 10 11.50 -9.08 3.31
CA GLU A 10 12.30 -8.59 2.20
C GLU A 10 11.35 -7.79 1.34
N ALA A 11 11.62 -6.48 1.20
CA ALA A 11 10.82 -5.63 0.34
C ALA A 11 11.01 -6.18 -1.07
N HIS A 12 10.21 -7.19 -1.42
CA HIS A 12 10.35 -7.94 -2.65
C HIS A 12 10.18 -6.90 -3.73
N ALA A 13 11.33 -6.54 -4.29
CA ALA A 13 11.43 -5.48 -5.25
C ALA A 13 10.48 -5.83 -6.39
N ALA A 14 9.68 -4.83 -6.77
CA ALA A 14 8.76 -4.87 -7.89
C ALA A 14 7.51 -5.75 -7.70
N ALA A 15 6.55 -5.26 -6.91
CA ALA A 15 5.23 -5.11 -7.53
C ALA A 15 5.49 -4.34 -8.83
N ASP A 16 5.26 -4.98 -9.98
CA ASP A 16 5.69 -4.55 -11.30
C ASP A 16 5.69 -3.01 -11.41
N THR A 17 6.88 -2.40 -11.26
CA THR A 17 7.03 -0.94 -11.13
C THR A 17 6.41 -0.22 -12.33
N SER A 18 6.24 -0.94 -13.45
CA SER A 18 5.49 -0.48 -14.61
C SER A 18 4.02 -0.20 -14.29
N VAL A 19 3.30 -1.12 -13.64
CA VAL A 19 1.88 -0.99 -13.29
C VAL A 19 1.68 0.14 -12.29
N LEU A 20 2.52 0.20 -11.25
CA LEU A 20 2.47 1.29 -10.26
C LEU A 20 2.68 2.67 -10.92
N ARG A 21 3.61 2.77 -11.88
CA ARG A 21 3.84 4.02 -12.63
C ARG A 21 2.72 4.36 -13.60
N ALA A 22 2.10 3.34 -14.21
CA ALA A 22 1.02 3.53 -15.17
C ALA A 22 -0.33 3.81 -14.49
N PHE A 23 -0.50 3.42 -13.23
CA PHE A 23 -1.77 3.49 -12.50
C PHE A 23 -2.44 4.87 -12.54
N PRO A 24 -1.76 6.01 -12.25
CA PRO A 24 -2.40 7.33 -12.30
C PRO A 24 -3.02 7.64 -13.68
N SER A 25 -2.26 7.41 -14.74
CA SER A 25 -2.72 7.65 -16.10
C SER A 25 -3.85 6.70 -16.52
N LEU A 26 -3.85 5.45 -16.05
CA LEU A 26 -4.88 4.46 -16.36
C LEU A 26 -6.18 4.74 -15.59
N ILE A 27 -6.10 5.14 -14.33
CA ILE A 27 -7.28 5.42 -13.52
C ILE A 27 -7.96 6.73 -13.94
N GLU A 28 -7.19 7.74 -14.35
CA GLU A 28 -7.73 8.96 -14.97
C GLU A 28 -8.51 8.68 -16.26
N LYS A 29 -7.97 7.80 -17.13
CA LYS A 29 -8.68 7.35 -18.34
C LYS A 29 -9.96 6.58 -18.03
N THR A 30 -9.98 5.84 -16.93
CA THR A 30 -11.16 5.09 -16.49
C THR A 30 -12.25 6.02 -15.97
N GLY A 31 -11.86 7.08 -15.26
CA GLY A 31 -12.76 8.13 -14.79
C GLY A 31 -13.88 7.64 -13.85
N GLY A 32 -14.89 8.50 -13.67
CA GLY A 32 -16.11 8.19 -12.94
C GLY A 32 -15.88 7.71 -11.50
N TRP A 33 -16.72 6.78 -11.05
CA TRP A 33 -16.68 6.28 -9.67
C TRP A 33 -15.39 5.52 -9.32
N LYS A 34 -14.73 4.89 -10.31
CA LYS A 34 -13.46 4.19 -10.09
C LYS A 34 -12.32 5.16 -9.77
N MET A 35 -12.29 6.31 -10.45
CA MET A 35 -11.33 7.39 -10.13
C MET A 35 -11.54 7.95 -8.73
N GLU A 36 -12.80 8.21 -8.35
CA GLU A 36 -13.11 8.71 -7.01
C GLU A 36 -12.76 7.70 -5.92
N LEU A 37 -13.09 6.42 -6.13
CA LEU A 37 -12.72 5.33 -5.22
C LEU A 37 -11.19 5.21 -5.09
N ALA A 38 -10.45 5.33 -6.20
CA ALA A 38 -9.00 5.28 -6.17
C ALA A 38 -8.39 6.47 -5.40
N ARG A 39 -8.93 7.68 -5.61
CA ARG A 39 -8.49 8.87 -4.90
C ARG A 39 -8.68 8.73 -3.39
N ASN A 40 -9.88 8.31 -2.97
CA ASN A 40 -10.19 8.10 -1.57
C ASN A 40 -9.34 6.98 -0.97
N GLY A 41 -9.18 5.86 -1.67
CA GLY A 41 -8.34 4.76 -1.20
C GLY A 41 -6.87 5.15 -1.04
N VAL A 42 -6.30 5.97 -1.94
CA VAL A 42 -4.93 6.50 -1.77
C VAL A 42 -4.82 7.42 -0.56
N ALA A 43 -5.85 8.25 -0.31
CA ALA A 43 -5.91 9.09 0.87
C ALA A 43 -5.98 8.24 2.16
N ASP A 44 -6.82 7.20 2.16
CA ASP A 44 -6.96 6.27 3.29
C ASP A 44 -5.65 5.53 3.59
N LEU A 45 -4.99 5.01 2.54
CA LEU A 45 -3.66 4.39 2.66
C LEU A 45 -2.67 5.32 3.37
N SER A 46 -2.68 6.60 3.02
CA SER A 46 -1.81 7.60 3.63
C SER A 46 -2.21 7.91 5.08
N ALA A 47 -3.52 7.99 5.34
CA ALA A 47 -4.09 8.35 6.63
C ALA A 47 -3.75 7.34 7.73
N PHE A 48 -3.73 6.04 7.45
CA PHE A 48 -3.37 5.03 8.46
C PHE A 48 -1.87 4.72 8.50
N MET A 49 -1.15 4.85 7.38
CA MET A 49 0.26 4.44 7.31
C MET A 49 1.17 5.30 8.19
N GLN A 50 0.97 6.62 8.18
CA GLN A 50 1.77 7.55 8.98
C GLN A 50 1.63 7.32 10.49
N PRO A 51 0.42 7.30 11.09
CA PRO A 51 0.28 7.00 12.51
C PRO A 51 0.66 5.54 12.84
N GLY A 52 0.39 4.58 11.95
CA GLY A 52 0.79 3.18 12.14
C GLY A 52 2.32 3.02 12.26
N LEU A 53 3.09 3.64 11.36
CA LEU A 53 4.54 3.64 11.44
C LEU A 53 5.05 4.34 12.72
N ALA A 54 4.46 5.47 13.10
CA ALA A 54 4.83 6.16 14.33
C ALA A 54 4.62 5.30 15.59
N ALA A 55 3.52 4.55 15.65
CA ALA A 55 3.26 3.61 16.73
C ALA A 55 4.29 2.47 16.76
N LEU A 56 4.64 1.89 15.61
CA LEU A 56 5.67 0.85 15.51
C LEU A 56 7.04 1.34 15.98
N LEU A 57 7.42 2.56 15.59
CA LEU A 57 8.65 3.21 16.05
C LEU A 57 8.65 3.40 17.57
N ALA A 58 7.52 3.80 18.16
CA ALA A 58 7.40 3.98 19.60
C ALA A 58 7.49 2.64 20.37
N VAL A 59 6.91 1.57 19.85
CA VAL A 59 7.03 0.21 20.42
C VAL A 59 8.48 -0.26 20.37
N ASN A 60 9.13 -0.11 19.21
CA ASN A 60 10.53 -0.49 19.03
C ASN A 60 11.47 0.33 19.93
N ALA A 61 11.23 1.63 20.10
CA ALA A 61 12.00 2.50 20.99
C ALA A 61 11.91 2.09 22.47
N ARG A 62 10.86 1.36 22.87
CA ARG A 62 10.70 0.78 24.21
C ARG A 62 11.37 -0.60 24.34
N GLY A 63 12.09 -1.07 23.32
CA GLY A 63 12.72 -2.39 23.29
C GLY A 63 11.72 -3.54 23.14
N GLN A 64 10.49 -3.24 22.74
CA GLN A 64 9.46 -4.25 22.50
C GLN A 64 9.47 -4.73 21.06
N ASP A 65 9.07 -5.98 20.84
CA ASP A 65 8.96 -6.54 19.49
C ASP A 65 7.79 -5.91 18.73
N ALA A 66 8.10 -5.04 17.77
CA ALA A 66 7.13 -4.41 16.87
C ALA A 66 6.85 -5.26 15.61
N GLN A 67 7.59 -6.35 15.38
CA GLN A 67 7.53 -7.11 14.13
C GLN A 67 6.13 -7.70 13.84
N PRO A 68 5.38 -8.26 14.81
CA PRO A 68 4.03 -8.78 14.54
C PRO A 68 3.06 -7.69 14.06
N ALA A 69 3.10 -6.52 14.71
CA ALA A 69 2.26 -5.38 14.33
C ALA A 69 2.70 -4.79 12.97
N ALA A 70 4.00 -4.76 12.70
CA ALA A 70 4.53 -4.32 11.40
C ALA A 70 4.08 -5.25 10.25
N ARG A 71 4.05 -6.58 10.48
CA ARG A 71 3.52 -7.53 9.49
C ARG A 71 2.04 -7.31 9.21
N ALA A 72 1.22 -7.09 10.24
CA ALA A 72 -0.20 -6.82 10.06
C ALA A 72 -0.43 -5.55 9.23
N LEU A 73 0.22 -4.44 9.60
CA LEU A 73 0.13 -3.17 8.89
C LEU A 73 0.59 -3.30 7.43
N TRP A 74 1.68 -4.04 7.18
CA TRP A 74 2.18 -4.28 5.83
C TRP A 74 1.21 -5.09 4.98
N GLN A 75 0.56 -6.12 5.55
CA GLN A 75 -0.44 -6.93 4.86
C GLN A 75 -1.68 -6.13 4.51
N GLU A 76 -2.17 -5.29 5.42
CA GLU A 76 -3.31 -4.39 5.18
C GLU A 76 -3.01 -3.41 4.05
N PHE A 77 -1.85 -2.75 4.11
CA PHE A 77 -1.38 -1.87 3.04
C PHE A 77 -1.28 -2.59 1.69
N SER A 78 -0.66 -3.78 1.67
CA SER A 78 -0.46 -4.51 0.41
C SER A 78 -1.80 -4.93 -0.20
N LYS A 79 -2.73 -5.45 0.60
CA LYS A 79 -4.08 -5.82 0.13
C LYS A 79 -4.85 -4.62 -0.40
N ALA A 80 -4.84 -3.50 0.31
CA ALA A 80 -5.54 -2.29 -0.12
C ALA A 80 -4.92 -1.70 -1.39
N ARG A 81 -3.58 -1.67 -1.49
CA ARG A 81 -2.87 -1.27 -2.72
C ARG A 81 -3.25 -2.17 -3.90
N ASP A 82 -3.22 -3.49 -3.72
CA ASP A 82 -3.50 -4.43 -4.80
C ASP A 82 -4.97 -4.33 -5.27
N ALA A 83 -5.91 -4.08 -4.34
CA ALA A 83 -7.29 -3.78 -4.68
C ALA A 83 -7.44 -2.49 -5.51
N LEU A 84 -6.68 -1.44 -5.19
CA LEU A 84 -6.65 -0.22 -6.01
C LEU A 84 -6.11 -0.49 -7.40
N LEU A 85 -5.01 -1.25 -7.52
CA LEU A 85 -4.46 -1.64 -8.82
C LEU A 85 -5.43 -2.47 -9.66
N GLY A 86 -6.32 -3.25 -9.03
CA GLY A 86 -7.40 -3.97 -9.71
C GLY A 86 -8.51 -3.09 -10.29
N LEU A 87 -8.54 -1.77 -10.01
CA LEU A 87 -9.54 -0.85 -10.58
C LEU A 87 -9.27 -0.52 -12.05
N VAL A 88 -8.00 -0.57 -12.47
CA VAL A 88 -7.57 -0.29 -13.84
C VAL A 88 -7.53 -1.57 -14.66
N PRO A 89 -7.85 -1.52 -15.97
CA PRO A 89 -7.68 -2.68 -16.83
C PRO A 89 -6.20 -3.06 -16.90
N THR A 90 -5.86 -4.28 -16.52
CA THR A 90 -4.57 -4.89 -16.84
C THR A 90 -4.61 -5.42 -18.29
N ALA A 91 -3.46 -5.45 -18.97
CA ALA A 91 -3.34 -5.86 -20.38
C ALA A 91 -3.77 -7.32 -20.68
N ASP A 92 -4.27 -8.04 -19.68
CA ASP A 92 -4.60 -9.47 -19.70
C ASP A 92 -6.08 -9.74 -19.37
N GLN A 93 -6.94 -8.71 -19.37
CA GLN A 93 -8.40 -8.90 -19.28
C GLN A 93 -9.02 -8.88 -20.69
N PRO A 94 -9.69 -9.98 -21.13
CA PRO A 94 -10.37 -10.05 -22.43
C PRO A 94 -11.62 -9.17 -22.50
#